data_AF-A0A7Y2FAQ4-F1
#
_entry.id   AF-A0A7Y2FAQ4-F1
#
_cell.length_a   1.000
_cell.length_b   1.000
_cell.length_c   1.000
_cell.angle_alpha   90.00
_cell.angle_beta   90.00
_cell.angle_gamma   90.00
#
_symmetry.space_group_name_H-M   'P 1'
#
loop_
_entity.id
_entity.type
_entity.pdbx_description
1 polymer ?
#
loop_
_entity_poly.entity_id
_entity_poly.type
_entity_poly.pdbx_seq_one_letter_code
_entity_poly.pdbx_strand_id
1 'polypeptide(L)'
;MDTSVTNIIVEKVKTSRISEVDFSDLPFGKVYSDHMLVCDFKNGEWQTPQIVPYQSITLDPAAKIFHYGQSVFEGMKAYKDKEDQIWLFRPEENQKRLNISSKRISIPEVPKEIFMEGLKTLLQIEKDWIPKEDGSSLYIRPFIFASGTGLHASPADEYKFIIACAPSGAYFSGKLKVLIEEKYSRAANGGVGYAKAGGNYAGQFYPTQLAVKKGYQQVVWTDDNTHEYIEEAGAMNIFIRINDTLLTSPVSDRILDGITRKSVIAIAESEGIAVEIRKISVAEVVAASKNGSLKEMFGAGTAAVISPISGFGYQDTDYVLPELSDNYADRIKKRITDIQYNKAPDPFGWRYQVL
;
A
#
# COMPACT_ATOMS: atom_id res chain seq x y z
N MET A 1 -14.65 15.82 -26.60
CA MET A 1 -15.96 15.20 -26.33
C MET A 1 -15.92 14.79 -24.88
N ASP A 2 -16.64 15.54 -24.05
CA ASP A 2 -16.64 15.40 -22.60
C ASP A 2 -17.78 14.46 -22.23
N THR A 3 -17.47 13.18 -22.08
CA THR A 3 -18.45 12.11 -21.80
C THR A 3 -18.04 11.39 -20.53
N SER A 4 -18.45 11.92 -19.37
CA SER A 4 -18.85 11.11 -18.20
C SER A 4 -19.21 12.02 -17.02
N VAL A 5 -20.41 12.62 -17.04
CA VAL A 5 -21.03 12.97 -15.76
C VAL A 5 -21.50 11.66 -15.16
N THR A 6 -20.62 10.97 -14.43
CA THR A 6 -21.02 9.85 -13.58
C THR A 6 -22.00 10.41 -12.57
N ASN A 7 -23.28 10.04 -12.67
CA ASN A 7 -24.31 10.52 -11.77
C ASN A 7 -24.11 9.90 -10.38
N ILE A 8 -23.25 10.50 -9.55
CA ILE A 8 -22.95 10.02 -8.18
C ILE A 8 -24.03 10.55 -7.25
N ILE A 9 -24.74 9.64 -6.57
CA ILE A 9 -25.74 10.03 -5.55
C ILE A 9 -25.00 10.37 -4.27
N VAL A 10 -25.29 11.52 -3.66
CA VAL A 10 -24.63 11.97 -2.43
C VAL A 10 -25.65 12.13 -1.31
N GLU A 11 -25.50 11.33 -0.26
CA GLU A 11 -26.20 11.46 1.01
C GLU A 11 -25.20 11.98 2.06
N LYS A 12 -25.40 13.21 2.54
CA LYS A 12 -24.53 13.81 3.56
C LYS A 12 -25.00 13.46 4.96
N VAL A 13 -24.05 13.29 5.89
CA VAL A 13 -24.34 13.22 7.33
C VAL A 13 -25.06 14.50 7.79
N LYS A 14 -25.98 14.36 8.75
CA LYS A 14 -26.64 15.52 9.39
C LYS A 14 -25.70 16.28 10.32
N THR A 15 -24.82 15.55 11.01
CA THR A 15 -23.82 16.08 11.94
C THR A 15 -22.50 15.35 11.69
N SER A 16 -21.44 16.13 11.43
CA SER A 16 -20.08 15.59 11.28
C SER A 16 -19.51 15.18 12.63
N ARG A 17 -18.73 14.10 12.65
CA ARG A 17 -18.00 13.65 13.85
C ARG A 17 -16.60 14.26 13.96
N ILE A 18 -16.22 15.17 13.06
CA ILE A 18 -14.86 15.72 13.01
C ILE A 18 -14.44 16.39 14.32
N SER A 19 -15.39 17.00 15.05
CA SER A 19 -15.13 17.64 16.35
C SER A 19 -14.84 16.65 17.49
N GLU A 20 -15.10 15.36 17.28
CA GLU A 20 -14.82 14.29 18.26
C GLU A 20 -13.40 13.71 18.08
N VAL A 21 -12.66 14.16 17.07
CA VAL A 21 -11.36 13.61 16.69
C VAL A 21 -10.23 14.56 17.09
N ASP A 22 -9.26 14.03 17.82
CA ASP A 22 -8.00 14.73 18.09
C ASP A 22 -7.04 14.52 16.92
N PHE A 23 -6.84 15.58 16.12
CA PHE A 23 -5.93 15.55 14.96
C PHE A 23 -4.44 15.57 15.35
N SER A 24 -4.11 15.81 16.63
CA SER A 24 -2.73 15.76 17.13
C SER A 24 -2.27 14.34 17.46
N ASP A 25 -3.21 13.41 17.72
CA ASP A 25 -2.95 11.99 17.95
C ASP A 25 -3.82 11.12 17.04
N LEU A 26 -3.32 10.88 15.83
CA LEU A 26 -4.01 10.13 14.78
C LEU A 26 -3.40 8.74 14.56
N PRO A 27 -3.85 7.70 15.30
CA PRO A 27 -3.41 6.34 15.07
C PRO A 27 -3.91 5.81 13.72
N PHE A 28 -3.00 5.15 12.98
CA PHE A 28 -3.28 4.64 11.63
C PHE A 28 -4.47 3.67 11.62
N GLY A 29 -5.52 4.00 10.86
CA GLY A 29 -6.66 3.12 10.59
C GLY A 29 -7.61 2.88 11.77
N LYS A 30 -7.67 3.82 12.73
CA LYS A 30 -8.58 3.74 13.89
C LYS A 30 -9.73 4.75 13.85
N VAL A 31 -9.51 5.88 13.19
CA VAL A 31 -10.50 6.93 12.96
C VAL A 31 -10.88 6.90 11.48
N TYR A 32 -12.17 7.11 11.18
CA TYR A 32 -12.70 7.14 9.82
C TYR A 32 -13.47 8.42 9.58
N SER A 33 -13.44 8.91 8.34
CA SER A 33 -14.15 10.11 7.93
C SER A 33 -15.68 9.91 7.92
N ASP A 34 -16.45 10.96 7.61
CA ASP A 34 -17.91 10.93 7.79
C ASP A 34 -18.67 10.10 6.76
N HIS A 35 -18.10 9.93 5.57
CA HIS A 35 -18.72 9.26 4.42
C HIS A 35 -17.79 8.20 3.83
N MET A 36 -18.37 7.35 2.98
CA MET A 36 -17.66 6.41 2.12
C MET A 36 -18.33 6.37 0.74
N LEU A 37 -17.55 6.09 -0.29
CA LEU A 37 -18.08 5.72 -1.61
C LEU A 37 -18.50 4.25 -1.57
N VAL A 38 -19.64 3.92 -2.16
CA VAL A 38 -20.14 2.55 -2.36
C VAL A 38 -20.64 2.40 -3.80
N CYS A 39 -20.30 1.29 -4.44
CA CYS A 39 -20.82 0.91 -5.74
C CYS A 39 -21.00 -0.61 -5.77
N ASP A 40 -22.22 -1.05 -6.01
CA ASP A 40 -22.55 -2.47 -6.11
C ASP A 40 -22.30 -2.98 -7.52
N PHE A 41 -21.91 -4.24 -7.67
CA PHE A 41 -21.95 -4.97 -8.92
C PHE A 41 -23.05 -6.02 -8.81
N LYS A 42 -24.07 -5.93 -9.68
CA LYS A 42 -25.21 -6.85 -9.72
C LYS A 42 -25.67 -7.01 -11.16
N ASN A 43 -26.30 -8.15 -11.49
CA ASN A 43 -26.82 -8.42 -12.83
C ASN A 43 -25.78 -8.22 -13.97
N GLY A 44 -24.50 -8.43 -13.67
CA GLY A 44 -23.42 -8.28 -14.65
C GLY A 44 -22.89 -6.86 -14.86
N GLU A 45 -23.33 -5.87 -14.08
CA GLU A 45 -22.90 -4.48 -14.24
C GLU A 45 -22.66 -3.75 -12.91
N TRP A 46 -21.73 -2.79 -12.94
CA TRP A 46 -21.54 -1.83 -11.84
C TRP A 46 -22.72 -0.85 -11.82
N GLN A 47 -23.35 -0.76 -10.67
CA GLN A 47 -24.51 0.09 -10.42
C GLN A 47 -24.08 1.55 -10.21
N THR A 48 -25.06 2.45 -10.14
CA THR A 48 -24.81 3.87 -9.84
C THR A 48 -24.02 4.03 -8.54
N PRO A 49 -22.84 4.67 -8.56
CA PRO A 49 -22.05 4.91 -7.35
C PRO A 49 -22.74 5.89 -6.42
N GLN A 50 -22.55 5.70 -5.11
CA GLN A 50 -23.16 6.49 -4.05
C GLN A 50 -22.10 6.90 -3.04
N ILE A 51 -22.15 8.14 -2.56
CA ILE A 51 -21.43 8.59 -1.36
C ILE A 51 -22.46 8.67 -0.25
N VAL A 52 -22.25 7.87 0.80
CA VAL A 52 -23.19 7.71 1.90
C VAL A 52 -22.46 7.89 3.24
N PRO A 53 -23.17 8.17 4.35
CA PRO A 53 -22.58 8.14 5.68
C PRO A 53 -21.79 6.85 5.92
N TYR A 54 -20.61 6.98 6.54
CA TYR A 54 -19.80 5.84 6.94
C TYR A 54 -20.60 4.96 7.89
N GLN A 55 -20.77 3.69 7.53
CA GLN A 55 -21.62 2.75 8.26
C GLN A 55 -21.13 1.32 8.14
N SER A 56 -21.65 0.46 9.02
CA SER A 56 -21.38 -0.98 8.96
C SER A 56 -21.97 -1.60 7.70
N ILE A 57 -21.27 -2.58 7.15
CA ILE A 57 -21.73 -3.36 6.00
C ILE A 57 -22.52 -4.55 6.52
N THR A 58 -23.78 -4.69 6.09
CA THR A 58 -24.60 -5.88 6.37
C THR A 58 -24.41 -6.90 5.25
N LEU A 59 -24.10 -8.14 5.60
CA LEU A 59 -23.93 -9.25 4.67
C LEU A 59 -24.65 -10.50 5.18
N ASP A 60 -25.13 -11.30 4.23
CA ASP A 60 -25.68 -12.63 4.53
C ASP A 60 -24.56 -13.56 5.04
N PRO A 61 -24.80 -14.45 6.01
CA PRO A 61 -23.81 -15.45 6.45
C PRO A 61 -23.25 -16.34 5.33
N ALA A 62 -24.01 -16.55 4.25
CA ALA A 62 -23.59 -17.27 3.05
C ALA A 62 -22.86 -16.39 2.02
N ALA A 63 -22.57 -15.11 2.32
CA ALA A 63 -21.79 -14.25 1.43
C ALA A 63 -20.39 -14.85 1.22
N LYS A 64 -19.99 -14.97 -0.05
CA LYS A 64 -18.78 -15.70 -0.45
C LYS A 64 -17.47 -15.13 0.10
N ILE A 65 -17.45 -13.84 0.46
CA ILE A 65 -16.29 -13.24 1.15
C ILE A 65 -15.92 -13.98 2.44
N PHE A 66 -16.90 -14.47 3.20
CA PHE A 66 -16.65 -15.17 4.47
C PHE A 66 -16.07 -16.57 4.30
N HIS A 67 -16.28 -17.19 3.14
CA HIS A 67 -15.93 -18.59 2.89
C HIS A 67 -14.70 -18.75 2.02
N TYR A 68 -14.51 -17.88 1.02
CA TYR A 68 -13.48 -18.04 -0.02
C TYR A 68 -12.54 -16.84 -0.17
N GLY A 69 -12.69 -15.80 0.67
CA GLY A 69 -11.73 -14.70 0.74
C GLY A 69 -11.57 -13.88 -0.54
N GLN A 70 -12.53 -13.95 -1.48
CA GLN A 70 -12.49 -13.26 -2.77
C GLN A 70 -12.62 -11.74 -2.57
N SER A 71 -11.49 -11.10 -2.29
CA SER A 71 -11.37 -9.65 -2.09
C SER A 71 -10.01 -9.09 -2.49
N VAL A 72 -10.04 -7.84 -2.95
CA VAL A 72 -8.86 -7.02 -3.25
C VAL A 72 -8.99 -5.66 -2.59
N PHE A 73 -7.86 -4.99 -2.38
CA PHE A 73 -7.85 -3.63 -1.87
C PHE A 73 -6.71 -2.82 -2.44
N GLU A 74 -6.80 -1.50 -2.26
CA GLU A 74 -5.75 -0.56 -2.56
C GLU A 74 -5.40 0.32 -1.36
N GLY A 75 -4.31 1.06 -1.49
CA GLY A 75 -3.88 2.02 -0.48
C GLY A 75 -3.17 3.20 -1.11
N MET A 76 -3.76 4.38 -0.93
CA MET A 76 -3.19 5.67 -1.35
C MET A 76 -3.42 6.73 -0.28
N LYS A 77 -2.93 7.94 -0.53
CA LYS A 77 -3.01 9.05 0.41
C LYS A 77 -3.41 10.33 -0.32
N ALA A 78 -4.21 11.15 0.34
CA ALA A 78 -4.43 12.54 0.01
C ALA A 78 -3.67 13.45 0.98
N TYR A 79 -3.15 14.54 0.44
CA TYR A 79 -2.34 15.52 1.13
C TYR A 79 -2.91 16.91 0.89
N LYS A 80 -2.75 17.82 1.86
CA LYS A 80 -2.95 19.25 1.67
C LYS A 80 -1.61 19.95 1.51
N ASP A 81 -1.57 20.93 0.63
CA ASP A 81 -0.45 21.87 0.54
C ASP A 81 -0.69 23.11 1.40
N LYS A 82 0.16 24.12 1.25
CA LYS A 82 0.11 25.36 2.04
C LYS A 82 -1.07 26.26 1.65
N GLU A 83 -1.59 26.06 0.44
CA GLU A 83 -2.70 26.77 -0.18
C GLU A 83 -4.03 26.00 -0.01
N ASP A 84 -4.05 24.98 0.86
CA ASP A 84 -5.20 24.10 1.12
C ASP A 84 -5.71 23.33 -0.11
N GLN A 85 -4.91 23.23 -1.18
CA GLN A 85 -5.21 22.38 -2.33
C GLN A 85 -4.99 20.92 -1.98
N ILE A 86 -5.84 20.06 -2.55
CA ILE A 86 -5.82 18.62 -2.26
C ILE A 86 -5.09 17.89 -3.37
N TRP A 87 -4.06 17.13 -2.98
CA TRP A 87 -3.20 16.38 -3.89
C TRP A 87 -3.25 14.89 -3.59
N LEU A 88 -3.32 14.09 -4.66
CA LEU A 88 -3.12 12.65 -4.65
C LEU A 88 -1.76 12.31 -5.24
N PHE A 89 -1.19 11.18 -4.82
CA PHE A 89 0.07 10.67 -5.36
C PHE A 89 -0.17 9.44 -6.24
N ARG A 90 -0.02 9.60 -7.55
CA ARG A 90 -0.15 8.56 -8.59
C ARG A 90 -1.46 7.73 -8.52
N PRO A 91 -2.64 8.34 -8.30
CA PRO A 91 -3.89 7.60 -8.06
C PRO A 91 -4.31 6.69 -9.23
N GLU A 92 -3.97 7.07 -10.46
CA GLU A 92 -4.27 6.23 -11.63
C GLU A 92 -3.49 4.90 -11.63
N GLU A 93 -2.28 4.86 -11.07
CA GLU A 93 -1.53 3.60 -10.90
C GLU A 93 -2.21 2.70 -9.88
N ASN A 94 -2.77 3.27 -8.81
CA ASN A 94 -3.56 2.50 -7.84
C ASN A 94 -4.82 1.92 -8.49
N GLN A 95 -5.57 2.72 -9.27
CA GLN A 95 -6.76 2.25 -9.98
C GLN A 95 -6.43 1.10 -10.94
N LYS A 96 -5.36 1.24 -11.74
CA LYS A 96 -4.88 0.17 -12.64
C LYS A 96 -4.52 -1.10 -11.86
N ARG A 97 -3.80 -0.96 -10.73
CA ARG A 97 -3.39 -2.11 -9.92
C ARG A 97 -4.56 -2.79 -9.19
N LEU A 98 -5.60 -2.04 -8.81
CA LEU A 98 -6.84 -2.61 -8.30
C LEU A 98 -7.48 -3.53 -9.36
N ASN A 99 -7.56 -3.10 -10.62
CA ASN A 99 -8.11 -3.91 -11.71
C ASN A 99 -7.23 -5.12 -12.06
N ILE A 100 -5.90 -4.96 -12.06
CA ILE A 100 -4.96 -6.10 -12.19
C ILE A 100 -5.21 -7.15 -11.10
N SER A 101 -5.40 -6.70 -9.86
CA SER A 101 -5.70 -7.58 -8.73
C SER A 101 -7.08 -8.23 -8.87
N SER A 102 -8.09 -7.46 -9.30
CA SER A 102 -9.47 -7.92 -9.50
C SER A 102 -9.53 -9.04 -10.53
N LYS A 103 -8.89 -8.84 -11.68
CA LYS A 103 -8.77 -9.85 -12.74
C LYS A 103 -8.15 -11.15 -12.22
N ARG A 104 -7.08 -11.07 -11.40
CA ARG A 104 -6.40 -12.27 -10.88
C ARG A 104 -7.32 -13.16 -10.05
N ILE A 105 -8.26 -12.58 -9.32
CA ILE A 105 -9.19 -13.31 -8.45
C ILE A 105 -10.64 -13.30 -8.97
N SER A 106 -10.82 -13.11 -10.28
CA SER A 106 -12.14 -13.17 -10.95
C SER A 106 -13.17 -12.20 -10.37
N ILE A 107 -12.75 -10.98 -10.05
CA ILE A 107 -13.63 -9.85 -9.72
C ILE A 107 -13.73 -8.96 -10.97
N PRO A 108 -14.94 -8.48 -11.34
CA PRO A 108 -15.12 -7.50 -12.41
C PRO A 108 -14.26 -6.25 -12.20
N GLU A 109 -13.65 -5.74 -13.27
CA GLU A 109 -12.85 -4.53 -13.21
C GLU A 109 -13.72 -3.30 -12.94
N VAL A 110 -13.29 -2.39 -12.06
CA VAL A 110 -14.00 -1.13 -11.79
C VAL A 110 -13.66 -0.12 -12.89
N PRO A 111 -14.66 0.47 -13.58
CA PRO A 111 -14.44 1.55 -14.53
C PRO A 111 -13.64 2.71 -13.92
N LYS A 112 -12.76 3.30 -14.72
CA LYS A 112 -11.89 4.39 -14.26
C LYS A 112 -12.72 5.56 -13.75
N GLU A 113 -13.84 5.84 -14.39
CA GLU A 113 -14.75 6.95 -14.09
C GLU A 113 -15.40 6.75 -12.71
N ILE A 114 -15.91 5.54 -12.41
CA ILE A 114 -16.47 5.21 -11.08
C ILE A 114 -15.41 5.39 -9.99
N PHE A 115 -14.18 4.94 -10.24
CA PHE A 115 -13.10 5.06 -9.27
C PHE A 115 -12.64 6.50 -9.07
N MET A 116 -12.27 7.19 -10.16
CA MET A 116 -11.59 8.48 -10.11
C MET A 116 -12.56 9.62 -9.79
N GLU A 117 -13.73 9.66 -10.42
CA GLU A 117 -14.72 10.70 -10.13
C GLU A 117 -15.35 10.46 -8.75
N GLY A 118 -15.65 9.21 -8.40
CA GLY A 118 -16.10 8.85 -7.05
C GLY A 118 -15.11 9.24 -5.96
N LEU A 119 -13.80 9.00 -6.18
CA LEU A 119 -12.74 9.41 -5.26
C LEU A 119 -12.65 10.93 -5.14
N LYS A 120 -12.67 11.67 -6.25
CA LYS A 120 -12.64 13.14 -6.23
C LYS A 120 -13.84 13.70 -5.47
N THR A 121 -15.05 13.27 -5.80
CA THR A 121 -16.26 13.75 -5.13
C THR A 121 -16.23 13.43 -3.64
N LEU A 122 -15.76 12.24 -3.24
CA LEU A 122 -15.58 11.88 -1.84
C LEU A 122 -14.59 12.82 -1.14
N LEU A 123 -13.41 13.06 -1.72
CA LEU A 123 -12.40 13.94 -1.13
C LEU A 123 -12.82 15.42 -1.07
N GLN A 124 -13.68 15.87 -1.97
CA GLN A 124 -14.27 17.21 -1.92
C GLN A 124 -15.21 17.37 -0.71
N ILE A 125 -15.97 16.32 -0.38
CA ILE A 125 -16.86 16.29 0.79
C ILE A 125 -16.02 16.12 2.07
N GLU A 126 -15.00 15.27 2.03
CA GLU A 126 -14.13 14.93 3.16
C GLU A 126 -12.92 15.86 3.33
N LYS A 127 -12.90 17.01 2.65
CA LYS A 127 -11.73 17.89 2.62
C LYS A 127 -11.25 18.27 4.02
N ASP A 128 -12.15 18.47 4.98
CA ASP A 128 -11.80 18.91 6.34
C ASP A 128 -11.14 17.79 7.15
N TRP A 129 -11.38 16.52 6.79
CA TRP A 129 -10.74 15.35 7.39
C TRP A 129 -9.29 15.14 6.94
N ILE A 130 -8.80 15.88 5.93
CA ILE A 130 -7.40 15.81 5.51
C ILE A 130 -6.54 16.66 6.48
N PRO A 131 -5.66 16.03 7.28
CA PRO A 131 -4.83 16.75 8.23
C PRO A 131 -3.76 17.58 7.50
N LYS A 132 -3.30 18.65 8.17
CA LYS A 132 -2.31 19.60 7.62
C LYS A 132 -0.92 19.45 8.24
N GLU A 133 -0.80 18.71 9.34
CA GLU A 133 0.47 18.53 10.05
C GLU A 133 1.50 17.82 9.19
N ASP A 134 2.77 18.19 9.34
CA ASP A 134 3.85 17.58 8.58
C ASP A 134 3.94 16.06 8.87
N GLY A 135 3.99 15.27 7.80
CA GLY A 135 3.98 13.80 7.90
C GLY A 135 2.58 13.18 8.04
N SER A 136 1.54 13.97 8.28
CA SER A 136 0.14 13.51 8.33
C SER A 136 -0.51 13.45 6.94
N SER A 137 -1.52 12.61 6.76
CA SER A 137 -2.25 12.47 5.49
C SER A 137 -3.64 11.86 5.71
N LEU A 138 -4.54 12.00 4.74
CA LEU A 138 -5.75 11.19 4.71
C LEU A 138 -5.44 9.90 3.96
N TYR A 139 -5.44 8.77 4.66
CA TYR A 139 -5.28 7.47 4.03
C TYR A 139 -6.58 7.04 3.37
N ILE A 140 -6.50 6.61 2.11
CA ILE A 140 -7.63 6.22 1.28
C ILE A 140 -7.54 4.72 1.03
N ARG A 141 -8.61 4.00 1.35
CA ARG A 141 -8.76 2.55 1.24
C ARG A 141 -9.88 2.19 0.26
N PRO A 142 -9.58 2.05 -1.04
CA PRO A 142 -10.45 1.37 -1.98
C PRO A 142 -10.41 -0.15 -1.74
N PHE A 143 -11.53 -0.85 -1.80
CA PHE A 143 -11.58 -2.30 -1.72
C PHE A 143 -12.81 -2.88 -2.39
N ILE A 144 -12.69 -4.12 -2.88
CA ILE A 144 -13.77 -4.88 -3.50
C ILE A 144 -13.84 -6.25 -2.82
N PHE A 145 -15.04 -6.73 -2.54
CA PHE A 145 -15.24 -8.06 -2.02
C PHE A 145 -16.51 -8.72 -2.58
N ALA A 146 -16.51 -10.05 -2.60
CA ALA A 146 -17.62 -10.88 -3.02
C ALA A 146 -18.80 -10.81 -2.04
N SER A 147 -19.84 -10.05 -2.39
CA SER A 147 -21.06 -9.91 -1.61
C SER A 147 -22.15 -10.92 -1.98
N GLY A 148 -22.04 -11.54 -3.16
CA GLY A 148 -22.95 -12.59 -3.62
C GLY A 148 -22.95 -13.81 -2.70
N THR A 149 -24.09 -14.51 -2.65
CA THR A 149 -24.32 -15.63 -1.73
C THR A 149 -23.97 -16.97 -2.37
N GLY A 150 -23.68 -17.96 -1.52
CA GLY A 150 -23.55 -19.36 -1.93
C GLY A 150 -22.31 -20.04 -1.37
N LEU A 151 -22.46 -21.30 -0.98
CA LEU A 151 -21.40 -22.14 -0.40
C LEU A 151 -20.73 -23.05 -1.44
N HIS A 152 -20.90 -22.76 -2.72
CA HIS A 152 -20.14 -23.42 -3.77
C HIS A 152 -18.88 -22.60 -4.08
N ALA A 153 -17.74 -23.28 -4.16
CA ALA A 153 -16.44 -22.68 -4.45
C ALA A 153 -16.35 -22.26 -5.92
N SER A 154 -16.96 -21.12 -6.24
CA SER A 154 -16.91 -20.44 -7.53
C SER A 154 -16.88 -18.93 -7.32
N PRO A 155 -16.49 -18.13 -8.34
CA PRO A 155 -16.63 -16.68 -8.28
C PRO A 155 -18.04 -16.25 -7.86
N ALA A 156 -18.16 -15.13 -7.15
CA ALA A 156 -19.45 -14.52 -6.89
C ALA A 156 -20.07 -13.91 -8.15
N ASP A 157 -21.37 -13.70 -8.10
CA ASP A 157 -22.17 -12.99 -9.08
C ASP A 157 -22.41 -11.52 -8.68
N GLU A 158 -22.37 -11.23 -7.38
CA GLU A 158 -22.42 -9.88 -6.82
C GLU A 158 -21.15 -9.48 -6.07
N TYR A 159 -20.76 -8.21 -6.22
CA TYR A 159 -19.61 -7.61 -5.54
C TYR A 159 -19.97 -6.23 -4.99
N LYS A 160 -19.19 -5.74 -4.03
CA LYS A 160 -19.29 -4.37 -3.54
C LYS A 160 -17.92 -3.70 -3.58
N PHE A 161 -17.83 -2.56 -4.27
CA PHE A 161 -16.69 -1.65 -4.26
C PHE A 161 -16.93 -0.53 -3.26
N ILE A 162 -15.94 -0.25 -2.41
CA ILE A 162 -16.01 0.81 -1.40
C ILE A 162 -14.71 1.62 -1.42
N ILE A 163 -14.81 2.93 -1.21
CA ILE A 163 -13.69 3.77 -0.80
C ILE A 163 -14.00 4.36 0.58
N ALA A 164 -13.15 4.04 1.55
CA ALA A 164 -13.20 4.61 2.89
C ALA A 164 -11.92 5.44 3.17
N CYS A 165 -12.05 6.49 3.97
CA CYS A 165 -10.95 7.37 4.32
C CYS A 165 -10.69 7.37 5.83
N ALA A 166 -9.41 7.45 6.20
CA ALA A 166 -8.95 7.45 7.59
C ALA A 166 -7.83 8.49 7.77
N PRO A 167 -8.02 9.56 8.56
CA PRO A 167 -6.93 10.48 8.85
C PRO A 167 -5.81 9.74 9.59
N SER A 168 -4.56 10.06 9.23
CA SER A 168 -3.38 9.44 9.80
C SER A 168 -2.36 10.50 10.13
N GLY A 169 -1.78 10.41 11.34
CA GLY A 169 -0.64 11.21 11.74
C GLY A 169 0.65 10.77 11.04
N ALA A 170 1.76 11.40 11.45
CA ALA A 170 3.09 11.01 11.01
C ALA A 170 3.36 9.54 11.36
N TYR A 171 3.62 8.73 10.34
CA TYR A 171 3.96 7.33 10.53
C TYR A 171 5.43 7.20 10.97
N PHE A 172 5.67 7.27 12.28
CA PHE A 172 7.00 7.01 12.86
C PHE A 172 7.02 5.65 13.56
N SER A 173 7.52 4.63 12.88
CA SER A 173 7.68 3.29 13.45
C SER A 173 9.07 3.01 14.01
N GLY A 174 9.95 4.02 14.06
CA GLY A 174 11.39 3.80 14.30
C GLY A 174 12.05 2.94 13.20
N LYS A 175 13.27 2.47 13.46
CA LYS A 175 13.98 1.51 12.59
C LYS A 175 13.51 0.09 12.89
N LEU A 176 13.30 -0.72 11.85
CA LEU A 176 12.85 -2.10 11.96
C LEU A 176 14.06 -3.04 12.09
N LYS A 177 14.02 -3.98 13.04
CA LYS A 177 14.83 -5.20 12.98
C LYS A 177 14.01 -6.28 12.29
N VAL A 178 14.54 -6.92 11.26
CA VAL A 178 13.80 -7.87 10.42
C VAL A 178 14.35 -9.28 10.50
N LEU A 179 13.53 -10.30 10.29
CA LEU A 179 14.00 -11.70 10.22
C LEU A 179 13.92 -12.19 8.78
N ILE A 180 15.02 -12.67 8.22
CA ILE A 180 14.99 -13.35 6.91
C ILE A 180 14.31 -14.70 7.09
N GLU A 181 13.26 -14.94 6.30
CA GLU A 181 12.47 -16.17 6.38
C GLU A 181 13.16 -17.34 5.67
N GLU A 182 13.12 -18.51 6.29
CA GLU A 182 13.86 -19.71 5.87
C GLU A 182 12.93 -20.91 5.56
N LYS A 183 11.63 -20.78 5.84
CA LYS A 183 10.66 -21.88 5.75
C LYS A 183 9.33 -21.48 5.11
N TYR A 184 8.81 -20.31 5.43
CA TYR A 184 7.51 -19.86 4.94
C TYR A 184 7.63 -18.97 3.71
N SER A 185 6.78 -19.20 2.73
CA SER A 185 6.79 -18.42 1.49
C SER A 185 5.59 -17.48 1.47
N ARG A 186 5.81 -16.22 1.07
CA ARG A 186 4.72 -15.24 0.95
C ARG A 186 3.78 -15.57 -0.21
N ALA A 187 4.36 -16.02 -1.31
CA ALA A 187 3.69 -16.35 -2.56
C ALA A 187 4.58 -17.26 -3.40
N ALA A 188 3.97 -18.10 -4.24
CA ALA A 188 4.67 -19.01 -5.14
C ALA A 188 4.51 -18.59 -6.61
N ASN A 189 5.35 -19.14 -7.51
CA ASN A 189 5.27 -18.88 -8.95
C ASN A 189 3.91 -19.33 -9.51
N GLY A 190 3.31 -18.55 -10.41
CA GLY A 190 1.93 -18.75 -10.87
C GLY A 190 0.86 -18.44 -9.81
N GLY A 191 1.26 -17.96 -8.62
CA GLY A 191 0.38 -17.66 -7.50
C GLY A 191 -0.37 -16.32 -7.63
N VAL A 192 -0.72 -15.75 -6.48
CA VAL A 192 -1.50 -14.51 -6.36
C VAL A 192 -0.68 -13.36 -5.75
N GLY A 193 0.63 -13.55 -5.53
CA GLY A 193 1.47 -12.62 -4.78
C GLY A 193 1.53 -11.22 -5.36
N TYR A 194 1.51 -11.09 -6.69
CA TYR A 194 1.51 -9.82 -7.39
C TYR A 194 0.18 -9.04 -7.27
N ALA A 195 -0.91 -9.69 -6.83
CA ALA A 195 -2.19 -9.04 -6.61
C ALA A 195 -2.28 -8.52 -5.18
N LYS A 196 -2.95 -7.38 -4.98
CA LYS A 196 -3.23 -6.84 -3.64
C LYS A 196 -4.51 -7.46 -3.05
N ALA A 197 -4.51 -8.78 -2.94
CA ALA A 197 -5.63 -9.59 -2.46
C ALA A 197 -5.59 -9.81 -0.94
N GLY A 198 -6.75 -9.84 -0.28
CA GLY A 198 -6.84 -10.00 1.17
C GLY A 198 -6.18 -11.28 1.69
N GLY A 199 -6.35 -12.39 0.97
CA GLY A 199 -5.75 -13.70 1.31
C GLY A 199 -4.23 -13.68 1.42
N ASN A 200 -3.55 -12.86 0.61
CA ASN A 200 -2.09 -12.73 0.66
C ASN A 200 -1.60 -12.19 2.00
N TYR A 201 -2.38 -11.32 2.64
CA TYR A 201 -2.04 -10.73 3.93
C TYR A 201 -2.36 -11.69 5.07
N ALA A 202 -3.52 -12.36 5.00
CA ALA A 202 -3.92 -13.33 6.01
C ALA A 202 -2.90 -14.46 6.17
N GLY A 203 -2.35 -14.98 5.06
CA GLY A 203 -1.32 -16.02 5.07
C GLY A 203 0.00 -15.62 5.74
N GLN A 204 0.29 -14.31 5.83
CA GLN A 204 1.54 -13.79 6.39
C GLN A 204 1.51 -13.68 7.92
N PHE A 205 0.33 -13.66 8.54
CA PHE A 205 0.21 -13.31 9.96
C PHE A 205 0.92 -14.32 10.87
N TYR A 206 0.80 -15.62 10.59
CA TYR A 206 1.43 -16.64 11.44
C TYR A 206 2.97 -16.59 11.39
N PRO A 207 3.63 -16.62 10.22
CA PRO A 207 5.09 -16.47 10.15
C PRO A 207 5.58 -15.14 10.75
N THR A 208 4.86 -14.04 10.48
CA THR A 208 5.19 -12.73 11.06
C THR A 208 5.16 -12.76 12.59
N GLN A 209 4.19 -13.44 13.20
CA GLN A 209 4.12 -13.57 14.65
C GLN A 209 5.24 -14.46 15.23
N LEU A 210 5.77 -15.41 14.46
CA LEU A 210 6.96 -16.17 14.88
C LEU A 210 8.19 -15.26 14.94
N ALA A 211 8.37 -14.38 13.95
CA ALA A 211 9.43 -13.38 13.96
C ALA A 211 9.29 -12.39 15.13
N VAL A 212 8.07 -11.92 15.40
CA VAL A 212 7.77 -11.05 16.56
C VAL A 212 8.12 -11.72 17.89
N LYS A 213 7.79 -12.99 18.07
CA LYS A 213 8.17 -13.75 19.27
C LYS A 213 9.69 -13.88 19.44
N LYS A 214 10.46 -13.80 18.36
CA LYS A 214 11.93 -13.79 18.37
C LYS A 214 12.53 -12.38 18.53
N GLY A 215 11.71 -11.33 18.66
CA GLY A 215 12.17 -9.95 18.87
C GLY A 215 12.36 -9.13 17.59
N TYR A 216 11.92 -9.62 16.43
CA TYR A 216 11.95 -8.88 15.16
C TYR A 216 10.60 -8.20 14.90
N GLN A 217 10.58 -7.08 14.18
CA GLN A 217 9.33 -6.34 13.92
C GLN A 217 8.65 -6.76 12.62
N GLN A 218 9.40 -7.31 11.67
CA GLN A 218 8.91 -7.76 10.36
C GLN A 218 9.72 -8.95 9.84
N VAL A 219 9.17 -9.59 8.82
CA VAL A 219 9.81 -10.67 8.06
C VAL A 219 10.37 -10.12 6.75
N VAL A 220 11.56 -10.55 6.34
CA VAL A 220 12.01 -10.45 4.94
C VAL A 220 11.69 -11.77 4.26
N TRP A 221 10.76 -11.72 3.33
CA TRP A 221 10.36 -12.87 2.52
C TRP A 221 11.46 -13.23 1.54
N THR A 222 11.68 -14.53 1.41
CA THR A 222 12.58 -15.14 0.43
C THR A 222 11.78 -15.95 -0.58
N ASP A 223 12.45 -16.44 -1.61
CA ASP A 223 11.81 -17.19 -2.67
C ASP A 223 11.13 -18.48 -2.18
N ASP A 224 10.14 -18.96 -2.94
CA ASP A 224 9.19 -19.96 -2.47
C ASP A 224 9.71 -21.38 -2.38
N ASN A 225 10.88 -21.64 -2.98
CA ASN A 225 11.43 -22.97 -3.13
C ASN A 225 12.77 -23.13 -2.39
N THR A 226 13.73 -22.26 -2.71
CA THR A 226 15.10 -22.36 -2.17
C THR A 226 15.32 -21.51 -0.94
N HIS A 227 14.48 -20.49 -0.70
CA HIS A 227 14.68 -19.49 0.35
C HIS A 227 16.07 -18.80 0.28
N GLU A 228 16.66 -18.74 -0.92
CA GLU A 228 17.98 -18.17 -1.18
C GLU A 228 17.91 -16.71 -1.62
N TYR A 229 16.79 -16.27 -2.20
CA TYR A 229 16.66 -14.95 -2.81
C TYR A 229 15.64 -14.07 -2.09
N ILE A 230 16.04 -12.85 -1.75
CA ILE A 230 15.20 -11.85 -1.08
C ILE A 230 14.10 -11.33 -2.02
N GLU A 231 12.90 -11.13 -1.49
CA GLU A 231 11.74 -10.64 -2.25
C GLU A 231 11.16 -9.33 -1.71
N GLU A 232 10.61 -9.35 -0.49
CA GLU A 232 9.86 -8.25 0.12
C GLU A 232 10.11 -8.18 1.63
N ALA A 233 9.89 -7.03 2.28
CA ALA A 233 9.94 -6.86 3.73
C ALA A 233 8.53 -6.65 4.28
N GLY A 234 7.92 -7.70 4.84
CA GLY A 234 6.54 -7.71 5.29
C GLY A 234 5.60 -7.45 4.12
N ALA A 235 4.92 -6.30 4.15
CA ALA A 235 4.02 -5.83 3.09
C ALA A 235 4.64 -4.71 2.21
N MET A 236 5.96 -4.58 2.21
CA MET A 236 6.70 -3.54 1.49
C MET A 236 7.70 -4.19 0.51
N ASN A 237 7.95 -3.53 -0.61
CA ASN A 237 9.13 -3.88 -1.41
C ASN A 237 10.39 -3.54 -0.61
N ILE A 238 11.48 -4.27 -0.82
CA ILE A 238 12.75 -4.06 -0.13
C ILE A 238 13.81 -3.49 -1.07
N PHE A 239 14.63 -2.59 -0.52
CA PHE A 239 15.83 -2.04 -1.15
C PHE A 239 17.04 -2.28 -0.26
N ILE A 240 18.17 -2.59 -0.88
CA ILE A 240 19.43 -2.92 -0.21
C ILE A 240 20.56 -2.13 -0.88
N ARG A 241 21.30 -1.33 -0.12
CA ARG A 241 22.46 -0.60 -0.63
C ARG A 241 23.73 -1.38 -0.30
N ILE A 242 24.44 -1.84 -1.33
CA ILE A 242 25.77 -2.43 -1.23
C ILE A 242 26.74 -1.50 -1.95
N ASN A 243 27.75 -1.00 -1.23
CA ASN A 243 28.59 0.12 -1.65
C ASN A 243 27.71 1.33 -2.05
N ASP A 244 27.79 1.77 -3.31
CA ASP A 244 27.02 2.90 -3.84
C ASP A 244 25.91 2.46 -4.81
N THR A 245 25.60 1.16 -4.85
CA THR A 245 24.55 0.60 -5.70
C THR A 245 23.33 0.23 -4.87
N LEU A 246 22.18 0.73 -5.30
CA LEU A 246 20.87 0.43 -4.73
C LEU A 246 20.24 -0.76 -5.46
N LEU A 247 20.03 -1.85 -4.73
CA LEU A 247 19.52 -3.11 -5.25
C LEU A 247 18.05 -3.30 -4.87
N THR A 248 17.25 -3.85 -5.77
CA THR A 248 15.91 -4.37 -5.45
C THR A 248 15.55 -5.55 -6.35
N SER A 249 14.74 -6.47 -5.85
CA SER A 249 14.30 -7.63 -6.63
C SER A 249 13.35 -7.24 -7.77
N PRO A 250 13.38 -7.95 -8.92
CA PRO A 250 12.44 -7.73 -10.01
C PRO A 250 11.02 -8.08 -9.56
N VAL A 251 10.03 -7.35 -10.09
CA VAL A 251 8.63 -7.75 -9.91
C VAL A 251 8.38 -9.11 -10.58
N SER A 252 7.47 -9.89 -10.02
CA SER A 252 7.14 -11.23 -10.50
C SER A 252 5.74 -11.62 -10.01
N ASP A 253 5.28 -12.85 -10.29
CA ASP A 253 4.04 -13.38 -9.72
C ASP A 253 4.02 -13.36 -8.17
N ARG A 254 5.20 -13.23 -7.56
CA ARG A 254 5.44 -13.30 -6.12
C ARG A 254 5.81 -11.96 -5.49
N ILE A 255 6.06 -10.93 -6.28
CA ILE A 255 6.48 -9.61 -5.78
C ILE A 255 5.53 -8.56 -6.31
N LEU A 256 4.88 -7.83 -5.39
CA LEU A 256 3.94 -6.79 -5.75
C LEU A 256 4.66 -5.65 -6.48
N ASP A 257 4.08 -5.19 -7.59
CA ASP A 257 4.56 -3.99 -8.30
C ASP A 257 4.17 -2.72 -7.53
N GLY A 258 4.98 -2.38 -6.53
CA GLY A 258 4.75 -1.25 -5.64
C GLY A 258 4.91 0.10 -6.32
N ILE A 259 3.90 0.97 -6.19
CA ILE A 259 3.97 2.35 -6.69
C ILE A 259 5.13 3.12 -6.02
N THR A 260 5.32 2.93 -4.70
CA THR A 260 6.46 3.54 -4.00
C THR A 260 7.79 2.96 -4.48
N ARG A 261 7.89 1.66 -4.77
CA ARG A 261 9.08 1.04 -5.38
C ARG A 261 9.43 1.71 -6.72
N LYS A 262 8.44 1.88 -7.60
CA LYS A 262 8.63 2.60 -8.88
C LYS A 262 9.16 4.02 -8.66
N SER A 263 8.62 4.73 -7.66
CA SER A 263 9.05 6.09 -7.34
C SER A 263 10.44 6.18 -6.72
N VAL A 264 10.84 5.21 -5.89
CA VAL A 264 12.20 5.10 -5.35
C VAL A 264 13.21 4.93 -6.49
N ILE A 265 12.94 4.00 -7.43
CA ILE A 265 13.81 3.75 -8.59
C ILE A 265 13.96 5.03 -9.43
N ALA A 266 12.84 5.66 -9.81
CA ALA A 266 12.87 6.86 -10.65
C ALA A 266 13.58 8.05 -9.99
N ILE A 267 13.43 8.24 -8.67
CA ILE A 267 14.17 9.28 -7.95
C ILE A 267 15.66 8.95 -7.91
N ALA A 268 16.02 7.71 -7.56
CA ALA A 268 17.40 7.27 -7.50
C ALA A 268 18.12 7.49 -8.85
N GLU A 269 17.49 7.08 -9.95
CA GLU A 269 18.00 7.31 -11.32
C GLU A 269 18.14 8.81 -11.63
N SER A 270 17.15 9.63 -11.27
CA SER A 270 17.20 11.08 -11.50
C SER A 270 18.29 11.80 -10.72
N GLU A 271 18.73 11.22 -9.60
CA GLU A 271 19.81 11.73 -8.74
C GLU A 271 21.17 11.09 -9.05
N GLY A 272 21.26 10.26 -10.09
CA GLY A 272 22.50 9.59 -10.47
C GLY A 272 22.94 8.46 -9.52
N ILE A 273 22.02 7.94 -8.69
CA ILE A 273 22.28 6.75 -7.88
C ILE A 273 22.23 5.52 -8.80
N ALA A 274 23.25 4.67 -8.74
CA ALA A 274 23.24 3.41 -9.47
C ALA A 274 22.15 2.49 -8.91
N VAL A 275 21.25 2.00 -9.78
CA VAL A 275 20.17 1.08 -9.42
C VAL A 275 20.32 -0.22 -10.20
N GLU A 276 20.29 -1.35 -9.51
CA GLU A 276 20.19 -2.67 -10.14
C GLU A 276 18.90 -3.39 -9.74
N ILE A 277 18.17 -3.86 -10.75
CA ILE A 277 16.97 -4.68 -10.58
C ILE A 277 17.32 -6.13 -10.93
N ARG A 278 17.64 -6.93 -9.91
CA ARG A 278 18.03 -8.34 -10.07
C ARG A 278 17.70 -9.14 -8.81
N LYS A 279 17.77 -10.47 -8.92
CA LYS A 279 17.70 -11.33 -7.72
C LYS A 279 18.88 -10.99 -6.80
N ILE A 280 18.59 -10.90 -5.50
CA ILE A 280 19.57 -10.62 -4.45
C ILE A 280 19.60 -11.84 -3.54
N SER A 281 20.75 -12.49 -3.42
CA SER A 281 20.86 -13.68 -2.57
C SER A 281 21.05 -13.28 -1.10
N VAL A 282 20.52 -14.09 -0.18
CA VAL A 282 20.77 -13.92 1.26
C VAL A 282 22.27 -14.01 1.55
N ALA A 283 22.98 -14.92 0.87
CA ALA A 283 24.43 -15.09 0.99
C ALA A 283 25.20 -13.81 0.62
N GLU A 284 24.80 -13.12 -0.44
CA GLU A 284 25.37 -11.84 -0.86
C GLU A 284 25.20 -10.77 0.23
N VAL A 285 24.00 -10.64 0.80
CA VAL A 285 23.72 -9.66 1.87
C VAL A 285 24.51 -9.97 3.13
N VAL A 286 24.60 -11.24 3.53
CA VAL A 286 25.41 -11.68 4.67
C VAL A 286 26.90 -11.40 4.44
N ALA A 287 27.42 -11.72 3.25
CA ALA A 287 28.81 -11.43 2.90
C ALA A 287 29.10 -9.93 2.91
N ALA A 288 28.18 -9.12 2.37
CA ALA A 288 28.28 -7.67 2.36
C ALA A 288 28.23 -7.06 3.76
N SER A 289 27.41 -7.62 4.66
CA SER A 289 27.41 -7.24 6.08
C SER A 289 28.75 -7.54 6.75
N LYS A 290 29.30 -8.75 6.54
CA LYS A 290 30.56 -9.19 7.14
C LYS A 290 31.79 -8.40 6.66
N ASN A 291 31.81 -7.99 5.39
CA ASN A 291 32.93 -7.24 4.82
C ASN A 291 32.75 -5.71 4.86
N GLY A 292 31.64 -5.21 5.44
CA GLY A 292 31.37 -3.78 5.59
C GLY A 292 30.89 -3.05 4.34
N SER A 293 30.59 -3.76 3.25
CA SER A 293 30.03 -3.17 2.01
C SER A 293 28.51 -2.97 2.08
N LEU A 294 27.79 -3.68 2.94
CA LEU A 294 26.36 -3.42 3.18
C LEU A 294 26.18 -2.10 3.94
N LYS A 295 25.51 -1.13 3.31
CA LYS A 295 25.35 0.23 3.83
C LYS A 295 23.98 0.47 4.43
N GLU A 296 22.91 0.15 3.69
CA GLU A 296 21.54 0.46 4.10
C GLU A 296 20.58 -0.64 3.66
N MET A 297 19.50 -0.82 4.41
CA MET A 297 18.33 -1.57 3.96
C MET A 297 17.07 -0.80 4.35
N PHE A 298 16.05 -0.83 3.50
CA PHE A 298 14.76 -0.21 3.82
C PHE A 298 13.60 -0.85 3.06
N GLY A 299 12.43 -0.84 3.70
CA GLY A 299 11.16 -1.15 3.05
C GLY A 299 10.55 0.09 2.40
N ALA A 300 9.87 -0.08 1.26
CA ALA A 300 9.16 0.96 0.53
C ALA A 300 7.67 0.60 0.35
N GLY A 301 6.77 1.50 0.75
CA GLY A 301 5.33 1.32 0.61
C GLY A 301 4.50 2.52 1.09
N THR A 302 3.24 2.61 0.68
CA THR A 302 2.39 3.81 0.89
C THR A 302 2.30 4.27 2.35
N ALA A 303 2.22 3.35 3.32
CA ALA A 303 1.97 3.69 4.73
C ALA A 303 3.11 4.53 5.34
N ALA A 304 4.36 4.08 5.22
CA ALA A 304 5.53 4.74 5.80
C ALA A 304 6.35 5.55 4.76
N VAL A 305 6.02 5.44 3.48
CA VAL A 305 6.85 5.81 2.32
C VAL A 305 8.13 4.98 2.27
N ILE A 306 9.02 5.20 3.24
CA ILE A 306 10.24 4.43 3.47
C ILE A 306 10.34 4.11 4.97
N SER A 307 10.60 2.84 5.27
CA SER A 307 10.85 2.29 6.60
C SER A 307 12.29 1.79 6.67
N PRO A 308 13.20 2.53 7.34
CA PRO A 308 14.58 2.09 7.53
C PRO A 308 14.66 0.79 8.34
N ILE A 309 15.62 -0.06 7.99
CA ILE A 309 15.93 -1.29 8.71
C ILE A 309 17.23 -1.05 9.50
N SER A 310 17.25 -1.39 10.78
CA SER A 310 18.43 -1.27 11.66
C SER A 310 19.29 -2.53 11.68
N GLY A 311 18.74 -3.66 11.26
CA GLY A 311 19.46 -4.93 11.22
C GLY A 311 18.55 -6.08 10.82
N PHE A 312 19.15 -7.23 10.58
CA PHE A 312 18.44 -8.44 10.19
C PHE A 312 18.96 -9.68 10.93
N GLY A 313 18.06 -10.63 11.19
CA GLY A 313 18.40 -11.97 11.68
C GLY A 313 18.44 -12.97 10.53
N TYR A 314 19.39 -13.89 10.58
CA TYR A 314 19.49 -15.03 9.66
C TYR A 314 20.32 -16.16 10.28
N GLN A 315 19.82 -17.41 10.25
CA GLN A 315 20.52 -18.58 10.81
C GLN A 315 21.03 -18.34 12.24
N ASP A 316 20.13 -17.91 13.11
CA ASP A 316 20.37 -17.61 14.53
C ASP A 316 21.49 -16.57 14.79
N THR A 317 21.87 -15.81 13.76
CA THR A 317 22.85 -14.72 13.84
C THR A 317 22.17 -13.38 13.55
N ASP A 318 22.44 -12.39 14.40
CA ASP A 318 21.99 -11.02 14.18
C ASP A 318 23.08 -10.17 13.51
N TYR A 319 22.66 -9.45 12.47
CA TYR A 319 23.49 -8.51 11.71
C TYR A 319 22.96 -7.10 11.92
N VAL A 320 23.83 -6.20 12.37
CA VAL A 320 23.49 -4.79 12.60
C VAL A 320 23.94 -3.97 11.40
N LEU A 321 23.07 -3.08 10.92
CA LEU A 321 23.41 -2.14 9.84
C LEU A 321 24.15 -0.93 10.43
N PRO A 322 25.12 -0.34 9.68
CA PRO A 322 25.83 0.83 10.14
C PRO A 322 24.90 2.06 10.21
N GLU A 323 25.21 2.97 11.13
CA GLU A 323 24.64 4.32 11.09
C GLU A 323 25.42 5.16 10.07
N LEU A 324 24.73 5.74 9.09
CA LEU A 324 25.34 6.60 8.09
C LEU A 324 24.83 8.03 8.22
N SER A 325 25.69 8.99 7.89
CA SER A 325 25.31 10.39 7.74
C SER A 325 24.65 10.69 6.40
N ASP A 326 24.99 9.95 5.34
CA ASP A 326 24.41 10.06 3.99
C ASP A 326 23.53 8.83 3.68
N ASN A 327 22.28 8.86 4.17
CA ASN A 327 21.29 7.81 3.91
C ASN A 327 20.55 8.07 2.59
N TYR A 328 20.67 7.15 1.64
CA TYR A 328 19.83 7.17 0.42
C TYR A 328 18.34 7.07 0.79
N ALA A 329 18.02 6.26 1.80
CA ALA A 329 16.65 6.10 2.30
C ALA A 329 16.00 7.44 2.69
N ASP A 330 16.69 8.28 3.46
CA ASP A 330 16.15 9.55 3.95
C ASP A 330 16.04 10.59 2.84
N ARG A 331 17.06 10.66 1.96
CA ARG A 331 17.07 11.58 0.82
C ARG A 331 15.91 11.28 -0.14
N ILE A 332 15.74 10.01 -0.52
CA ILE A 332 14.66 9.57 -1.39
C ILE A 332 13.31 9.77 -0.71
N LYS A 333 13.18 9.43 0.58
CA LYS A 333 11.95 9.64 1.35
C LYS A 333 11.54 11.10 1.30
N LYS A 334 12.47 12.01 1.60
CA LYS A 334 12.24 13.45 1.59
C LYS A 334 11.79 13.90 0.20
N ARG A 335 12.44 13.45 -0.87
CA ARG A 335 12.07 13.82 -2.24
C ARG A 335 10.66 13.36 -2.60
N ILE A 336 10.29 12.12 -2.26
CA ILE A 336 8.93 11.59 -2.45
C ILE A 336 7.92 12.43 -1.66
N THR A 337 8.18 12.68 -0.37
CA THR A 337 7.24 13.42 0.47
C THR A 337 7.11 14.88 0.02
N ASP A 338 8.19 15.55 -0.36
CA ASP A 338 8.12 16.92 -0.88
C ASP A 338 7.27 17.00 -2.14
N ILE A 339 7.33 15.99 -3.02
CA ILE A 339 6.41 15.88 -4.15
C ILE A 339 4.97 15.66 -3.63
N GLN A 340 4.73 14.71 -2.73
CA GLN A 340 3.39 14.41 -2.21
C GLN A 340 2.67 15.63 -1.59
N TYR A 341 3.40 16.45 -0.81
CA TYR A 341 2.87 17.66 -0.15
C TYR A 341 2.89 18.91 -1.03
N ASN A 342 3.18 18.79 -2.32
CA ASN A 342 3.35 19.94 -3.23
C ASN A 342 4.42 20.96 -2.75
N LYS A 343 5.46 20.51 -2.02
CA LYS A 343 6.56 21.36 -1.50
C LYS A 343 7.72 21.52 -2.49
N ALA A 344 7.80 20.67 -3.52
CA ALA A 344 8.84 20.72 -4.53
C ALA A 344 8.29 20.43 -5.94
N PRO A 345 9.01 20.80 -7.02
CA PRO A 345 8.63 20.45 -8.37
C PRO A 345 8.51 18.94 -8.55
N ASP A 346 7.51 18.54 -9.33
CA ASP A 346 7.25 17.16 -9.70
C ASP A 346 7.59 16.96 -11.18
N PRO A 347 8.87 16.66 -11.51
CA PRO A 347 9.29 16.47 -12.90
C PRO A 347 8.72 15.19 -13.53
N PHE A 348 8.06 14.34 -12.73
CA PHE A 348 7.55 13.04 -13.17
C PHE A 348 6.04 13.04 -13.44
N GLY A 349 5.33 14.12 -13.10
CA GLY A 349 3.87 14.21 -13.23
C GLY A 349 3.12 13.21 -12.35
N TRP A 350 3.62 12.95 -11.15
CA TRP A 350 3.03 12.01 -10.19
C TRP A 350 1.89 12.57 -9.36
N ARG A 351 1.88 13.88 -9.11
CA ARG A 351 0.81 14.56 -8.37
C ARG A 351 -0.43 14.67 -9.23
N TYR A 352 -1.57 14.49 -8.59
CA TYR A 352 -2.87 14.66 -9.19
C TYR A 352 -3.70 15.62 -8.32
N GLN A 353 -4.06 16.76 -8.88
CA GLN A 353 -4.88 17.76 -8.19
C GLN A 353 -6.34 17.32 -8.14
N VAL A 354 -6.97 17.41 -6.97
CA VAL A 354 -8.39 17.05 -6.78
C VAL A 354 -9.29 18.29 -6.86
N LEU A 355 -8.84 19.39 -6.26
CA LEU A 355 -9.49 20.70 -6.22
C LEU A 355 -8.49 21.78 -6.59
#